data_AF-A0A2A9EJJ6-F1
#
_entry.id   AF-A0A2A9EJJ6-F1
#
_cell.length_a   1.000
_cell.length_b   1.000
_cell.length_c   1.000
_cell.angle_alpha   90.00
_cell.angle_beta   90.00
_cell.angle_gamma   90.00
#
_symmetry.space_group_name_H-M   'P 1'
#
loop_
_entity.id
_entity.type
_entity.pdbx_description
1 polymer ?
#
loop_
_entity_poly.entity_id
_entity_poly.type
_entity_poly.pdbx_seq_one_letter_code
_entity_poly.pdbx_strand_id
1 'polypeptide(L)'
;MEQARADEVARRRARAAERVRELVALRSRLTTGGPVTPEDVDLAVSHAEESRVLAEEAHEHAAEAHHHAALAHTTAAEMLELLGGRDGGARAAQHRDAARAHLALEQADRLRTAENGADPASSHRPDEQRV
;
A
#
# COMPACT_ATOMS: atom_id res chain seq x y z
N MET A 1 -5.44 -10.53 -20.90
CA MET A 1 -4.58 -10.08 -19.77
C MET A 1 -4.03 -8.68 -20.01
N GLU A 2 -3.42 -8.38 -21.16
CA GLU A 2 -2.81 -7.07 -21.45
C GLU A 2 -3.82 -5.93 -21.62
N GLN A 3 -4.95 -6.20 -22.28
CA GLN A 3 -6.02 -5.21 -22.52
C GLN A 3 -6.72 -4.77 -21.22
N ALA A 4 -7.00 -5.73 -20.32
CA ALA A 4 -7.54 -5.44 -18.99
C ALA A 4 -6.61 -4.56 -18.14
N ARG A 5 -5.28 -4.77 -18.24
CA ARG A 5 -4.29 -3.91 -17.57
C ARG A 5 -4.22 -2.51 -18.19
N ALA A 6 -4.36 -2.39 -19.51
CA ALA A 6 -4.40 -1.10 -20.18
C ALA A 6 -5.65 -0.28 -19.77
N ASP A 7 -6.81 -0.94 -19.69
CA ASP A 7 -8.08 -0.31 -19.27
C ASP A 7 -8.06 0.10 -17.79
N GLU A 8 -7.44 -0.71 -16.93
CA GLU A 8 -7.16 -0.38 -15.53
C GLU A 8 -6.30 0.90 -15.41
N VAL A 9 -5.18 0.96 -16.15
CA VAL A 9 -4.27 2.11 -16.15
C VAL A 9 -4.96 3.36 -16.68
N ALA A 10 -5.75 3.25 -17.75
CA ALA A 10 -6.50 4.37 -18.32
C ALA A 10 -7.52 4.93 -17.31
N ARG A 11 -8.26 4.05 -16.61
CA ARG A 11 -9.21 4.46 -15.57
C ARG A 11 -8.52 5.15 -14.40
N ARG A 12 -7.38 4.62 -13.94
CA ARG A 12 -6.57 5.25 -12.88
C ARG A 12 -6.08 6.64 -13.28
N ARG A 13 -5.61 6.80 -14.52
CA ARG A 13 -5.17 8.10 -15.06
C ARG A 13 -6.33 9.10 -15.14
N ALA A 14 -7.51 8.65 -15.58
CA ALA A 14 -8.69 9.51 -15.66
C ALA A 14 -9.12 10.02 -14.28
N ARG A 15 -9.20 9.14 -13.28
CA ARG A 15 -9.51 9.51 -11.88
C ARG A 15 -8.47 10.46 -11.29
N ALA A 16 -7.18 10.21 -11.53
CA ALA A 16 -6.13 11.10 -11.06
C ALA A 16 -6.25 12.50 -11.68
N ALA A 17 -6.57 12.60 -12.97
CA ALA A 17 -6.76 13.88 -13.66
C ALA A 17 -8.00 14.63 -13.17
N GLU A 18 -9.10 13.93 -12.88
CA GLU A 18 -10.29 14.51 -12.25
C GLU A 18 -9.96 15.09 -10.87
N ARG A 19 -9.28 14.32 -10.02
CA ARG A 19 -8.88 14.74 -8.68
C ARG A 19 -7.95 15.94 -8.68
N VAL A 20 -7.00 16.01 -9.61
CA VAL A 20 -6.14 17.20 -9.78
C VAL A 20 -6.98 18.44 -10.09
N ARG A 21 -8.01 18.32 -10.93
CA ARG A 21 -8.90 19.45 -11.25
C ARG A 21 -9.70 19.91 -10.05
N GLU A 22 -10.27 18.98 -9.28
CA GLU A 22 -10.99 19.31 -8.04
C GLU A 22 -10.10 20.03 -7.03
N LEU A 23 -8.89 19.51 -6.78
CA LEU A 23 -7.95 20.12 -5.84
C LEU A 23 -7.49 21.51 -6.30
N VAL A 24 -7.27 21.71 -7.60
CA VAL A 24 -6.92 23.02 -8.15
C VAL A 24 -8.07 24.02 -7.98
N ALA A 25 -9.31 23.59 -8.25
CA ALA A 25 -10.49 24.43 -8.07
C ALA A 25 -10.70 24.81 -6.60
N LEU A 26 -10.61 23.83 -5.70
CA LEU A 26 -10.71 24.01 -4.25
C LEU A 26 -9.63 24.97 -3.75
N ARG A 27 -8.37 24.73 -4.12
CA ARG A 27 -7.24 25.58 -3.75
C ARG A 27 -7.47 27.01 -4.23
N SER A 28 -7.89 27.20 -5.48
CA SER A 28 -8.16 28.53 -6.04
C SER A 28 -9.21 29.27 -5.20
N ARG A 29 -10.35 28.62 -4.92
CA ARG A 29 -11.45 29.18 -4.11
C ARG A 29 -11.00 29.59 -2.71
N LEU A 30 -10.23 28.74 -2.04
CA LEU A 30 -9.69 29.01 -0.70
C LEU A 30 -8.65 30.14 -0.71
N THR A 31 -7.74 30.18 -1.69
CA THR A 31 -6.76 31.27 -1.81
C THR A 31 -7.40 32.63 -2.08
N THR A 32 -8.57 32.66 -2.73
CA THR A 32 -9.35 33.90 -2.93
C THR A 32 -10.19 34.30 -1.70
N GLY A 33 -10.03 33.62 -0.56
CA GLY A 33 -10.75 33.91 0.67
C GLY A 33 -12.17 33.33 0.74
N GLY A 34 -12.48 32.35 -0.11
CA GLY A 34 -13.75 31.62 -0.02
C GLY A 34 -13.82 30.85 1.31
N PRO A 35 -15.00 30.78 1.95
CA PRO A 35 -15.16 30.04 3.19
C PRO A 35 -14.95 28.54 2.95
N VAL A 36 -14.37 27.86 3.93
CA VAL A 36 -14.44 26.40 4.04
C VAL A 36 -15.88 26.04 4.40
N THR A 37 -16.50 25.20 3.60
CA THR A 37 -17.87 24.72 3.81
C THR A 37 -17.86 23.32 4.41
N PRO A 38 -18.97 22.86 5.02
CA PRO A 38 -19.10 21.48 5.48
C PRO A 38 -18.78 20.45 4.38
N GLU A 39 -19.18 20.72 3.14
CA GLU A 39 -18.92 19.84 2.00
C GLU A 39 -17.41 19.69 1.70
N ASP A 40 -16.61 20.72 1.96
CA ASP A 40 -15.14 20.64 1.82
C ASP A 40 -14.52 19.72 2.89
N VAL A 41 -15.09 19.76 4.09
CA VAL A 41 -14.65 18.90 5.20
C VAL A 41 -15.03 17.46 4.91
N ASP A 42 -16.26 17.21 4.47
CA ASP A 42 -16.74 15.87 4.10
C ASP A 42 -15.90 15.28 2.95
N LEU A 43 -15.58 16.09 1.94
CA LEU A 43 -14.69 15.70 0.85
C LEU A 43 -13.27 15.37 1.35
N ALA A 44 -12.73 16.18 2.27
CA ALA A 44 -11.41 15.93 2.84
C ALA A 44 -11.37 14.63 3.67
N VAL A 45 -12.43 14.36 4.45
CA VAL A 45 -12.57 13.11 5.21
C VAL A 45 -12.65 11.92 4.28
N SER A 46 -13.54 11.96 3.28
CA SER A 46 -13.66 10.88 2.29
C SER A 46 -12.34 10.61 1.56
N HIS A 47 -11.58 11.66 1.20
CA HIS A 47 -10.27 11.51 0.59
C HIS A 47 -9.22 10.92 1.54
N ALA A 48 -9.26 11.27 2.82
CA ALA A 48 -8.37 10.70 3.83
C ALA A 48 -8.66 9.20 4.02
N GLU A 49 -9.93 8.81 4.08
CA GLU A 49 -10.35 7.42 4.16
C GLU A 49 -9.92 6.62 2.92
N GLU A 50 -10.16 7.13 1.72
CA GLU A 50 -9.72 6.45 0.48
C GLU A 50 -8.19 6.31 0.44
N SER A 51 -7.46 7.35 0.85
CA SER A 51 -5.99 7.29 0.91
C SER A 51 -5.48 6.28 1.93
N ARG A 52 -6.18 6.14 3.07
CA ARG A 52 -5.89 5.12 4.08
C ARG A 52 -6.06 3.73 3.50
N VAL A 53 -7.20 3.44 2.87
CA VAL A 53 -7.47 2.14 2.24
C VAL A 53 -6.42 1.82 1.17
N LEU A 54 -6.09 2.79 0.30
CA LEU A 54 -5.06 2.59 -0.72
C LEU A 54 -3.67 2.34 -0.12
N ALA A 55 -3.35 2.97 1.00
CA ALA A 55 -2.09 2.74 1.71
C ALA A 55 -2.04 1.34 2.34
N GLU A 56 -3.15 0.87 2.93
CA GLU A 56 -3.28 -0.50 3.47
C GLU A 56 -3.08 -1.55 2.37
N GLU A 57 -3.80 -1.42 1.24
CA GLU A 57 -3.62 -2.31 0.08
C GLU A 57 -2.19 -2.28 -0.46
N ALA A 58 -1.53 -1.11 -0.45
CA ALA A 58 -0.14 -1.00 -0.90
C ALA A 58 0.83 -1.72 0.04
N HIS A 59 0.62 -1.62 1.36
CA HIS A 59 1.42 -2.34 2.36
C HIS A 59 1.19 -3.86 2.27
N GLU A 60 -0.04 -4.31 2.05
CA GLU A 60 -0.32 -5.73 1.84
C GLU A 60 0.40 -6.28 0.60
N HIS A 61 0.29 -5.61 -0.54
CA HIS A 61 1.02 -6.01 -1.75
C HIS A 61 2.55 -5.96 -1.58
N ALA A 62 3.07 -4.98 -0.83
CA ALA A 62 4.50 -4.91 -0.52
C ALA A 62 4.95 -6.10 0.34
N ALA A 63 4.16 -6.47 1.34
CA ALA A 63 4.42 -7.63 2.18
C ALA A 63 4.45 -8.93 1.35
N GLU A 64 3.49 -9.13 0.44
CA GLU A 64 3.47 -10.28 -0.48
C GLU A 64 4.71 -10.30 -1.40
N ALA A 65 5.09 -9.15 -1.96
CA ALA A 65 6.25 -9.04 -2.82
C ALA A 65 7.55 -9.37 -2.06
N HIS A 66 7.69 -8.90 -0.82
CA HIS A 66 8.80 -9.24 0.05
C HIS A 66 8.82 -10.73 0.41
N HIS A 67 7.67 -11.33 0.69
CA HIS A 67 7.55 -12.77 0.93
C HIS A 67 8.06 -13.59 -0.28
N HIS A 68 7.60 -13.25 -1.48
CA HIS A 68 8.03 -13.93 -2.71
C HIS A 68 9.54 -13.75 -2.98
N ALA A 69 10.09 -12.56 -2.72
CA ALA A 69 11.52 -12.32 -2.83
C ALA A 69 12.33 -13.16 -1.84
N ALA A 70 11.85 -13.31 -0.59
CA ALA A 70 12.49 -14.15 0.41
C ALA A 70 12.51 -15.63 0.00
N LEU A 71 11.40 -16.14 -0.55
CA LEU A 71 11.34 -17.50 -1.08
C LEU A 71 12.33 -17.69 -2.23
N ALA A 72 12.38 -16.77 -3.19
CA ALA A 72 13.31 -16.85 -4.32
C ALA A 72 14.77 -16.88 -3.87
N HIS A 73 15.14 -16.07 -2.87
CA HIS A 73 16.48 -16.11 -2.30
C HIS A 73 16.76 -17.39 -1.52
N THR A 74 15.79 -17.92 -0.78
CA THR A 74 15.92 -19.21 -0.09
C THR A 74 16.20 -20.33 -1.08
N THR A 75 15.42 -20.43 -2.16
CA THR A 75 15.63 -21.41 -3.23
C THR A 75 17.00 -21.21 -3.90
N ALA A 76 17.43 -19.97 -4.16
CA ALA A 76 18.75 -19.71 -4.73
C ALA A 76 19.88 -20.19 -3.81
N ALA A 77 19.76 -19.97 -2.49
CA ALA A 77 20.73 -20.46 -1.51
C ALA A 77 20.81 -22.00 -1.51
N GLU A 78 19.67 -22.68 -1.49
CA GLU A 78 19.59 -24.15 -1.52
C GLU A 78 20.25 -24.71 -2.79
N MET A 79 19.99 -24.11 -3.96
CA MET A 79 20.61 -24.54 -5.21
C MET A 79 22.13 -24.34 -5.21
N LEU A 80 22.62 -23.23 -4.64
CA LEU A 80 24.06 -22.97 -4.55
C LEU A 80 24.78 -23.94 -3.62
N GLU A 81 24.13 -24.38 -2.55
CA GLU A 81 24.67 -25.44 -1.68
C GLU A 81 24.70 -26.79 -2.37
N LEU A 82 23.61 -27.14 -3.07
CA LEU A 82 23.50 -28.41 -3.79
C LEU A 82 24.56 -28.56 -4.89
N LEU A 83 24.88 -27.46 -5.59
CA LEU A 83 25.84 -27.45 -6.70
C LEU A 83 27.32 -27.48 -6.23
N GLY A 84 27.60 -27.32 -4.93
CA GLY A 84 28.90 -27.66 -4.33
C GLY A 84 30.14 -26.90 -4.85
N GLY A 85 29.97 -25.68 -5.39
CA GLY A 85 31.06 -24.88 -5.94
C GLY A 85 31.96 -24.25 -4.87
N ARG A 86 33.21 -23.90 -5.25
CA ARG A 86 34.22 -23.27 -4.37
C ARG A 86 33.71 -22.03 -3.62
N ASP A 87 32.83 -21.25 -4.26
CA ASP A 87 32.21 -20.05 -3.68
C ASP A 87 30.72 -20.24 -3.31
N GLY A 88 30.19 -21.46 -3.48
CA GLY A 88 28.77 -21.77 -3.32
C GLY A 88 28.26 -21.45 -1.91
N GLY A 89 29.03 -21.81 -0.89
CA GLY A 89 28.66 -21.54 0.51
C GLY A 89 28.58 -20.05 0.86
N ALA A 90 29.54 -19.24 0.38
CA ALA A 90 29.54 -17.80 0.63
C ALA A 90 28.37 -17.10 -0.08
N ARG A 91 28.08 -17.47 -1.33
CA ARG A 91 26.93 -16.94 -2.08
C ARG A 91 25.59 -17.40 -1.50
N ALA A 92 25.50 -18.67 -1.04
CA ALA A 92 24.31 -19.16 -0.35
C ALA A 92 24.04 -18.38 0.94
N ALA A 93 25.08 -18.06 1.72
CA ALA A 93 24.95 -17.22 2.91
C ALA A 93 24.40 -15.81 2.58
N GLN A 94 24.91 -15.16 1.52
CA GLN A 94 24.41 -13.86 1.06
C GLN A 94 22.92 -13.91 0.69
N HIS A 95 22.49 -14.98 0.00
CA HIS A 95 21.08 -15.16 -0.32
C HIS A 95 20.21 -15.37 0.92
N ARG A 96 20.68 -16.10 1.94
CA ARG A 96 19.94 -16.20 3.21
C ARG A 96 19.85 -14.87 3.95
N ASP A 97 20.91 -14.07 3.91
CA ASP A 97 20.88 -12.72 4.50
C ASP A 97 19.83 -11.85 3.80
N ALA A 98 19.80 -11.87 2.47
CA ALA A 98 18.79 -11.17 1.68
C ALA A 98 17.36 -11.69 1.97
N ALA A 99 17.17 -13.01 2.08
CA ALA A 99 15.88 -13.59 2.45
C ALA A 99 15.41 -13.11 3.82
N ARG A 100 16.29 -13.09 4.83
CA ARG A 100 15.99 -12.57 6.17
C ARG A 100 15.63 -11.08 6.14
N ALA A 101 16.34 -10.28 5.35
CA ALA A 101 16.03 -8.86 5.19
C ALA A 101 14.63 -8.66 4.59
N HIS A 102 14.26 -9.43 3.57
CA HIS A 102 12.92 -9.38 3.00
C HIS A 102 11.83 -9.82 3.97
N LEU A 103 12.03 -10.90 4.74
CA LEU A 103 11.08 -11.30 5.78
C LEU A 103 10.88 -10.24 6.86
N ALA A 104 11.95 -9.49 7.21
CA ALA A 104 11.83 -8.38 8.15
C ALA A 104 10.99 -7.22 7.57
N LEU A 105 11.14 -6.94 6.28
CA LEU A 105 10.32 -5.93 5.58
C LEU A 105 8.86 -6.37 5.44
N GLU A 106 8.61 -7.64 5.08
CA GLU A 106 7.26 -8.24 5.06
C GLU A 106 6.56 -8.05 6.42
N GLN A 107 7.26 -8.35 7.52
CA GLN A 107 6.72 -8.19 8.87
C GLN A 107 6.43 -6.72 9.19
N ALA A 108 7.32 -5.80 8.80
CA ALA A 108 7.12 -4.37 9.01
C ALA A 108 5.89 -3.85 8.25
N ASP A 109 5.66 -4.29 7.01
CA ASP A 109 4.47 -3.90 6.24
C ASP A 109 3.19 -4.49 6.84
N ARG A 110 3.20 -5.77 7.27
CA ARG A 110 2.05 -6.38 7.95
C ARG A 110 1.69 -5.69 9.26
N LEU A 111 2.68 -5.28 10.04
CA LEU A 111 2.45 -4.53 11.28
C LEU A 111 1.80 -3.18 10.99
N ARG A 112 2.24 -2.46 9.95
CA ARG A 112 1.60 -1.19 9.55
C ARG A 112 0.16 -1.38 9.11
N THR A 113 -0.13 -2.43 8.34
CA THR A 113 -1.52 -2.75 7.97
C THR A 113 -2.36 -3.07 9.21
N ALA A 114 -1.82 -3.83 10.18
CA ALA A 114 -2.52 -4.14 11.42
C ALA A 114 -2.77 -2.90 12.29
N GLU A 115 -1.81 -1.99 12.37
CA GLU A 115 -1.93 -0.71 13.09
C GLU A 115 -2.95 0.22 12.41
N ASN A 116 -2.95 0.30 11.08
CA ASN A 116 -3.89 1.12 10.32
C ASN A 116 -5.33 0.54 10.34
N GLY A 117 -5.46 -0.78 10.33
CA GLY A 117 -6.75 -1.48 10.44
C GLY A 117 -7.32 -1.52 11.86
N ALA A 118 -6.55 -1.15 12.88
CA ALA A 118 -6.99 -1.10 14.29
C ALA A 118 -7.64 0.23 14.70
N ASP A 119 -8.04 1.07 13.73
CA ASP A 119 -8.63 2.37 14.00
C ASP A 119 -9.94 2.25 14.84
N PRO A 120 -9.99 2.78 16.08
CA PRO A 120 -11.14 2.67 16.98
C PRO A 120 -12.42 3.37 16.49
N ALA A 121 -12.36 4.14 15.39
CA ALA A 121 -13.54 4.77 14.80
C ALA A 121 -14.57 3.76 14.27
N SER A 122 -14.16 2.52 13.96
CA SER A 122 -15.10 1.44 13.60
C SER A 122 -15.97 0.93 14.77
N SER A 123 -15.74 1.38 16.01
CA SER A 123 -16.62 1.09 17.14
C SER A 123 -17.69 2.16 17.41
N HIS A 124 -17.75 3.24 16.63
CA HIS A 124 -18.80 4.25 16.75
C HIS A 124 -19.81 4.13 15.60
N ARG A 125 -20.55 3.02 15.57
CA ARG A 125 -21.89 3.06 14.99
C ARG A 125 -22.74 3.88 15.97
N PRO A 126 -23.25 5.07 15.61
CA PRO A 126 -24.34 5.63 16.39
C PRO A 126 -25.49 4.64 16.26
N ASP A 127 -25.88 4.03 17.38
CA ASP A 127 -27.18 3.36 17.50
C ASP A 127 -28.22 4.41 17.11
N GLU A 128 -28.70 4.33 15.86
CA GLU A 128 -29.89 5.02 15.42
C GLU A 128 -31.05 4.48 16.25
N GLN A 129 -31.35 5.26 17.30
CA GLN A 129 -32.69 5.60 17.78
C GLN A 129 -33.79 4.66 17.25
N ARG A 130 -34.06 3.59 17.99
CA ARG A 130 -35.41 3.02 18.00
C ARG A 130 -36.31 3.93 18.83
N VAL A 131 -37.17 4.63 18.09
CA VAL A 131 -38.41 5.28 18.53
C VAL A 131 -39.33 4.28 19.22
#